data_AF-A0A7G8PPF4-F1
#
_entry.id   AF-A0A7G8PPF4-F1
#
_cell.length_a   1.000
_cell.length_b   1.000
_cell.length_c   1.000
_cell.angle_alpha   90.00
_cell.angle_beta   90.00
_cell.angle_gamma   90.00
#
_symmetry.space_group_name_H-M   'P 1'
#
loop_
_entity.id
_entity.type
_entity.pdbx_description
1 polymer ?
#
loop_
_entity_poly.entity_id
_entity_poly.type
_entity_poly.pdbx_seq_one_letter_code
_entity_poly.pdbx_strand_id
1 'polypeptide(L)'
;MHSDTLNAIVEGRQVWPAMAAKYGVENPVPPWKTSLDGLCDALDQASCDTAVPSFRERRDEEDALSATVYADLPYPENQLVALAHSLLARGIITESELRQRLSTVRARLEA
;
A
#
# COMPACT_ATOMS: atom_id res chain seq x y z
N MET A 1 7.64 -5.17 12.69
CA MET A 1 7.44 -3.72 12.90
C MET A 1 5.98 -3.49 13.25
N HIS A 2 5.67 -2.54 14.14
CA HIS A 2 4.28 -2.12 14.45
C HIS A 2 4.07 -0.71 13.90
N SER A 3 3.01 -0.48 13.12
CA SER A 3 2.65 0.83 12.55
C SER A 3 1.19 1.13 12.84
N ASP A 4 0.95 2.13 13.69
CA ASP A 4 -0.41 2.57 14.04
C ASP A 4 -1.14 3.12 12.81
N THR A 5 -0.41 3.79 11.91
CA THR A 5 -0.99 4.34 10.68
C THR A 5 -1.46 3.23 9.73
N LEU A 6 -0.67 2.18 9.52
CA LEU A 6 -1.10 1.06 8.69
C LEU A 6 -2.26 0.30 9.34
N ASN A 7 -2.21 0.06 10.66
CA ASN A 7 -3.31 -0.59 11.38
C ASN A 7 -4.63 0.17 11.19
N ALA A 8 -4.62 1.49 11.33
CA ALA A 8 -5.81 2.32 11.13
C ALA A 8 -6.37 2.24 9.69
N ILE A 9 -5.52 2.10 8.67
CA ILE A 9 -5.96 1.88 7.28
C ILE A 9 -6.68 0.54 7.15
N VAL A 10 -6.09 -0.53 7.71
CA VAL A 10 -6.65 -1.89 7.66
C VAL A 10 -7.98 -1.96 8.40
N GLU A 11 -8.04 -1.40 9.61
CA GLU A 11 -9.25 -1.35 10.44
C GLU A 11 -10.41 -0.59 9.77
N GLY A 12 -10.10 0.40 8.93
CA GLY A 12 -11.10 1.15 8.16
C GLY A 12 -11.83 0.33 7.10
N ARG A 13 -11.31 -0.85 6.73
CA ARG A 13 -11.89 -1.82 5.76
C ARG A 13 -12.44 -1.18 4.48
N GLN A 14 -11.76 -0.17 3.95
CA GLN A 14 -12.12 0.47 2.67
C GLN A 14 -11.62 -0.36 1.48
N VAL A 15 -12.03 -1.63 1.42
CA VAL A 15 -11.65 -2.57 0.37
C VAL A 15 -12.42 -2.32 -0.92
N TRP A 16 -11.78 -2.59 -2.05
CA TRP A 16 -12.35 -2.27 -3.36
C TRP A 16 -13.77 -2.81 -3.60
N PRO A 17 -14.11 -4.07 -3.29
CA PRO A 17 -15.48 -4.56 -3.52
C PRO A 17 -16.55 -3.74 -2.79
N ALA A 18 -16.26 -3.28 -1.57
CA ALA A 18 -17.17 -2.44 -0.80
C ALA A 18 -17.27 -1.03 -1.37
N MET A 19 -16.14 -0.44 -1.80
CA MET A 19 -16.12 0.89 -2.40
C MET A 19 -16.79 0.89 -3.78
N ALA A 20 -16.51 -0.11 -4.61
CA ALA A 20 -17.13 -0.27 -5.92
C ALA A 20 -18.67 -0.33 -5.81
N ALA A 21 -19.19 -1.16 -4.90
CA ALA A 21 -20.62 -1.24 -4.62
C ALA A 21 -21.19 0.09 -4.11
N LYS A 22 -20.50 0.75 -3.17
CA LYS A 22 -20.92 2.05 -2.62
C LYS A 22 -21.07 3.13 -3.70
N TYR A 23 -20.17 3.15 -4.68
CA TYR A 23 -20.14 4.17 -5.74
C TYR A 23 -20.77 3.73 -7.06
N GLY A 24 -21.33 2.51 -7.13
CA GLY A 24 -22.03 2.00 -8.32
C GLY A 24 -21.11 1.78 -9.52
N VAL A 25 -19.86 1.42 -9.29
CA VAL A 25 -18.87 1.16 -10.35
C VAL A 25 -18.54 -0.33 -10.44
N GLU A 26 -18.23 -0.79 -11.65
CA GLU A 26 -18.02 -2.21 -11.95
C GLU A 26 -16.56 -2.55 -12.31
N ASN A 27 -15.63 -1.61 -12.12
CA ASN A 27 -14.22 -1.86 -12.45
C ASN A 27 -13.71 -3.06 -11.65
N PRO A 28 -13.00 -4.02 -12.29
CA PRO A 28 -12.55 -5.24 -11.62
C PRO A 28 -11.50 -4.99 -10.54
N VAL A 29 -10.77 -3.88 -10.66
CA VAL A 29 -9.75 -3.43 -9.70
C VAL A 29 -9.93 -1.92 -9.46
N PRO A 30 -9.46 -1.40 -8.32
CA PRO A 30 -9.53 0.02 -8.04
C PRO A 30 -8.72 0.83 -9.07
N PRO A 31 -9.16 2.05 -9.45
CA PRO A 31 -8.44 2.89 -10.40
C PRO A 31 -6.99 3.19 -9.99
N TRP A 32 -6.71 3.25 -8.68
CA TRP A 32 -5.36 3.48 -8.17
C TRP A 32 -4.40 2.29 -8.35
N LYS A 33 -4.90 1.10 -8.72
CA LYS A 33 -4.07 -0.09 -8.89
C LYS A 33 -2.99 0.10 -9.95
N THR A 34 -3.31 0.76 -11.06
CA THR A 34 -2.32 1.06 -12.11
C THR A 34 -1.18 1.94 -11.58
N SER A 35 -1.47 2.88 -10.66
CA SER A 35 -0.43 3.69 -10.02
C SER A 35 0.43 2.88 -9.06
N LEU A 36 -0.15 1.90 -8.36
CA LEU A 36 0.61 0.97 -7.53
C LEU A 36 1.56 0.12 -8.39
N ASP A 37 1.07 -0.41 -9.53
CA ASP A 37 1.90 -1.20 -10.43
C ASP A 37 3.08 -0.38 -10.98
N GLY A 38 2.82 0.86 -11.43
CA GLY A 38 3.89 1.76 -11.88
C GLY A 38 4.88 2.13 -10.78
N LEU A 39 4.44 2.24 -9.52
CA LEU A 39 5.35 2.46 -8.39
C LEU A 39 6.25 1.23 -8.15
N CYS A 40 5.70 0.03 -8.21
CA CYS A 40 6.45 -1.21 -8.10
C CYS A 40 7.53 -1.30 -9.20
N ASP A 41 7.16 -1.05 -10.46
CA ASP A 41 8.09 -1.07 -11.58
C ASP A 41 9.22 -0.04 -11.40
N ALA A 42 8.88 1.16 -10.90
CA ALA A 42 9.86 2.21 -10.65
C ALA A 42 10.83 1.84 -9.52
N LEU A 43 10.35 1.22 -8.43
CA LEU A 43 11.20 0.72 -7.35
C LEU A 43 12.14 -0.38 -7.84
N ASP A 44 11.62 -1.32 -8.62
CA ASP A 44 12.39 -2.43 -9.17
C ASP A 44 13.54 -1.91 -10.04
N GLN A 45 13.25 -0.91 -10.89
CA GLN A 45 14.27 -0.27 -11.73
C GLN A 45 15.28 0.54 -10.90
N ALA A 46 14.81 1.27 -9.87
CA ALA A 46 15.66 2.11 -9.03
C ALA A 46 16.62 1.31 -8.13
N SER A 47 16.33 0.04 -7.86
CA SER A 47 17.14 -0.83 -7.00
C SER A 47 18.58 -1.04 -7.49
N CYS A 48 18.88 -0.75 -8.76
CA CYS A 48 20.24 -0.76 -9.30
C CYS A 48 21.14 0.35 -8.71
N ASP A 49 20.57 1.53 -8.43
CA ASP A 49 21.33 2.74 -8.12
C ASP A 49 20.95 3.37 -6.77
N THR A 50 19.84 2.93 -6.17
CA THR A 50 19.28 3.49 -4.94
C THR A 50 19.06 2.39 -3.91
N ALA A 51 19.21 2.72 -2.62
CA ALA A 51 18.94 1.81 -1.51
C ALA A 51 17.42 1.58 -1.29
N VAL A 52 16.76 0.97 -2.27
CA VAL A 52 15.37 0.49 -2.25
C VAL A 52 15.35 -1.03 -2.41
N PRO A 53 14.29 -1.74 -1.99
CA PRO A 53 14.23 -3.19 -2.20
C PRO A 53 14.32 -3.53 -3.69
N SER A 54 15.09 -4.57 -4.01
CA SER A 54 15.05 -5.20 -5.33
C SER A 54 13.69 -5.85 -5.59
N PHE A 55 13.41 -6.16 -6.86
CA PHE A 55 12.19 -6.90 -7.25
C PHE A 55 11.95 -8.15 -6.40
N ARG A 56 13.00 -8.95 -6.20
CA ARG A 56 12.89 -10.20 -5.43
C ARG A 56 12.55 -9.91 -3.97
N GLU A 57 13.29 -9.02 -3.33
CA GLU A 57 13.02 -8.67 -1.92
C GLU A 57 11.62 -8.12 -1.74
N ARG A 58 11.19 -7.21 -2.62
CA ARG A 58 9.85 -6.63 -2.58
C ARG A 58 8.78 -7.71 -2.71
N ARG A 59 8.93 -8.63 -3.67
CA ARG A 59 7.97 -9.74 -3.87
C ARG A 59 7.95 -10.73 -2.71
N ASP A 60 9.12 -11.16 -2.24
CA ASP A 60 9.23 -12.10 -1.13
C ASP A 60 8.59 -11.52 0.15
N GLU A 61 8.80 -10.22 0.41
CA GLU A 61 8.18 -9.52 1.54
C GLU A 61 6.67 -9.30 1.34
N GLU A 62 6.22 -8.86 0.16
CA GLU A 62 4.80 -8.70 -0.18
C GLU A 62 4.05 -10.02 0.03
N ASP A 63 4.59 -11.14 -0.45
CA ASP A 63 4.00 -12.47 -0.32
C ASP A 63 3.96 -12.91 1.15
N ALA A 64 5.06 -12.76 1.89
CA ALA A 64 5.13 -13.13 3.30
C ALA A 64 4.15 -12.32 4.16
N LEU A 65 4.10 -11.00 3.97
CA LEU A 65 3.20 -10.10 4.71
C LEU A 65 1.74 -10.34 4.34
N SER A 66 1.43 -10.53 3.06
CA SER A 66 0.08 -10.84 2.59
C SER A 66 -0.41 -12.20 3.08
N ALA A 67 0.48 -13.17 3.26
CA ALA A 67 0.15 -14.48 3.83
C ALA A 67 0.02 -14.48 5.37
N THR A 68 0.48 -13.42 6.05
CA THR A 68 0.54 -13.38 7.52
C THR A 68 -0.16 -12.15 8.08
N VAL A 69 0.53 -11.01 8.15
CA VAL A 69 0.06 -9.77 8.79
C VAL A 69 -1.21 -9.22 8.14
N TYR A 70 -1.34 -9.38 6.82
CA TYR A 70 -2.44 -8.84 6.03
C TYR A 70 -3.28 -9.92 5.33
N ALA A 71 -3.32 -11.14 5.90
CA ALA A 71 -4.06 -12.27 5.34
C ALA A 71 -5.56 -12.01 5.14
N ASP A 72 -6.14 -11.14 5.96
CA ASP A 72 -7.57 -10.80 5.91
C ASP A 72 -7.90 -9.65 4.93
N LEU A 73 -6.89 -9.04 4.31
CA LEU A 73 -7.10 -8.03 3.27
C LEU A 73 -7.20 -8.70 1.89
N PRO A 74 -8.20 -8.35 1.07
CA PRO A 74 -8.26 -8.82 -0.30
C PRO A 74 -7.17 -8.17 -1.15
N TYR A 75 -6.85 -8.82 -2.26
CA TYR A 75 -6.15 -8.17 -3.33
C TYR A 75 -7.05 -7.09 -4.00
N PRO A 76 -6.53 -5.90 -4.34
CA PRO A 76 -5.11 -5.50 -4.25
C PRO A 76 -4.71 -4.71 -2.99
N GLU A 77 -5.60 -4.53 -2.01
CA GLU A 77 -5.27 -3.79 -0.78
C GLU A 77 -4.15 -4.44 0.03
N ASN A 78 -4.10 -5.78 0.10
CA ASN A 78 -3.01 -6.48 0.78
C ASN A 78 -1.63 -6.14 0.20
N GLN A 79 -1.50 -6.09 -1.12
CA GLN A 79 -0.27 -5.71 -1.82
C GLN A 79 0.13 -4.27 -1.45
N LEU A 80 -0.82 -3.34 -1.50
CA LEU A 80 -0.57 -1.93 -1.18
C LEU A 80 -0.03 -1.76 0.25
N VAL A 81 -0.70 -2.39 1.22
CA VAL A 81 -0.34 -2.26 2.64
C VAL A 81 0.93 -3.04 2.96
N ALA A 82 1.17 -4.18 2.32
CA ALA A 82 2.42 -4.93 2.42
C ALA A 82 3.61 -4.14 1.91
N LEU A 83 3.51 -3.53 0.72
CA LEU A 83 4.56 -2.66 0.19
C LEU A 83 4.85 -1.49 1.13
N ALA A 84 3.83 -0.79 1.61
CA ALA A 84 4.00 0.31 2.55
C ALA A 84 4.68 -0.14 3.86
N HIS A 85 4.34 -1.33 4.37
CA HIS A 85 4.99 -1.94 5.52
C HIS A 85 6.48 -2.16 5.25
N SER A 86 6.85 -2.76 4.11
CA SER A 86 8.24 -2.97 3.73
C SER A 86 9.03 -1.68 3.64
N LEU A 87 8.47 -0.63 3.03
CA LEU A 87 9.13 0.68 2.92
C LEU A 87 9.35 1.34 4.29
N LEU A 88 8.40 1.21 5.23
CA LEU A 88 8.57 1.67 6.62
C LEU A 88 9.62 0.84 7.36
N ALA A 89 9.57 -0.50 7.24
CA ALA A 89 10.48 -1.41 7.92
C ALA A 89 11.95 -1.21 7.47
N ARG A 90 12.14 -0.82 6.21
CA ARG A 90 13.43 -0.46 5.61
C ARG A 90 13.83 1.00 5.85
N GLY A 91 12.96 1.82 6.45
CA GLY A 91 13.21 3.24 6.74
C GLY A 91 13.27 4.13 5.49
N ILE A 92 12.74 3.66 4.34
CA ILE A 92 12.67 4.43 3.10
C ILE A 92 11.63 5.55 3.22
N ILE A 93 10.57 5.29 3.98
CA ILE A 93 9.65 6.30 4.50
C ILE A 93 9.53 6.14 6.00
N THR A 94 9.15 7.21 6.68
CA THR A 94 8.88 7.22 8.12
C THR A 94 7.38 7.18 8.40
N GLU A 95 7.04 6.70 9.60
CA GLU A 95 5.66 6.71 10.11
C GLU A 95 5.05 8.13 10.11
N SER A 96 5.85 9.14 10.45
CA SER A 96 5.43 10.55 10.44
C SER A 96 5.14 11.07 9.03
N GLU A 97 5.99 10.73 8.05
CA GLU A 97 5.78 11.15 6.65
C GLU A 97 4.52 10.51 6.08
N LEU A 98 4.31 9.21 6.33
CA LEU A 98 3.10 8.52 5.90
C LEU A 98 1.84 9.17 6.50
N ARG A 99 1.83 9.37 7.82
CA ARG A 99 0.71 10.00 8.52
C ARG A 99 0.41 11.41 8.02
N GLN A 100 1.45 12.23 7.85
CA GLN A 100 1.31 13.59 7.34
C GLN A 100 0.78 13.59 5.89
N ARG A 101 1.25 12.67 5.06
CA ARG A 101 0.80 12.54 3.67
C ARG A 101 -0.67 12.16 3.59
N LEU A 102 -1.12 11.20 4.40
CA LEU A 102 -2.53 10.79 4.47
C LEU A 102 -3.43 11.92 4.96
N SER A 103 -3.00 12.68 5.97
CA SER A 103 -3.72 13.86 6.45
C SER A 103 -3.91 14.91 5.34
N THR A 104 -2.84 15.21 4.59
CA THR A 104 -2.89 16.14 3.45
C THR A 104 -3.87 15.66 2.37
N VAL A 105 -3.84 14.36 2.04
CA VAL A 105 -4.75 13.79 1.02
C VAL A 105 -6.20 13.86 1.51
N ARG A 106 -6.47 13.55 2.77
CA ARG A 106 -7.81 13.63 3.36
C ARG A 106 -8.35 15.05 3.31
N ALA A 107 -7.58 16.03 3.76
CA ALA A 107 -7.97 17.43 3.72
C ALA A 107 -8.34 17.90 2.30
N ARG A 108 -7.64 17.40 1.27
CA ARG A 108 -7.96 17.70 -0.13
C ARG A 108 -9.26 17.05 -0.61
N LEU A 109 -9.61 15.86 -0.10
CA LEU A 109 -10.82 15.14 -0.50
C LEU A 109 -12.08 15.63 0.24
N GLU A 110 -11.91 16.29 1.39
CA GLU A 110 -12.99 16.83 2.22
C GLU A 110 -13.26 18.32 1.97
N ALA A 111 -12.41 19.01 1.20
CA ALA A 111 -12.60 20.40 0.77
C ALA A 111 -13.57 20.52 -0.40
#